data_AF-A0A533URZ1-F1
#
_entry.id   AF-A0A533URZ1-F1
#
_cell.length_a   1.000
_cell.length_b   1.000
_cell.length_c   1.000
_cell.angle_alpha   90.00
_cell.angle_beta   90.00
_cell.angle_gamma   90.00
#
_symmetry.space_group_name_H-M   'P 1'
#
loop_
_entity.id
_entity.type
_entity.pdbx_description
1 polymer ?
#
loop_
_entity_poly.entity_id
_entity_poly.type
_entity_poly.pdbx_seq_one_letter_code
_entity_poly.pdbx_strand_id
1 'polypeptide(L)'
;MGDKHSFNTDITDGDELNEIEKIEKILSSGEKVLLVARESRLMPGGSAFTPNSVIATDRRVIIRDPYMLGLKADLIQEGVIEALPKDKAEELLEIIRRRMKATSTGEATSSIDTISIADEIEKLSKLKQNGILSEAEFQKMKQQLLEKM
;
A
#
# COMPACT_ATOMS: atom_id res chain seq x y z
N MET A 1 -1.17 -22.16 -17.68
CA MET A 1 -1.47 -20.89 -18.36
C MET A 1 -2.61 -20.27 -17.58
N GLY A 2 -2.33 -19.33 -16.68
CA GLY A 2 -3.36 -18.73 -15.83
C GLY A 2 -4.19 -17.72 -16.60
N ASP A 3 -5.50 -17.72 -16.39
CA ASP A 3 -6.44 -16.79 -17.01
C ASP A 3 -5.99 -15.35 -16.74
N LYS A 4 -5.80 -14.60 -17.82
CA LYS A 4 -5.45 -13.18 -17.75
C LYS A 4 -6.74 -12.46 -17.36
N HIS A 5 -6.97 -12.24 -16.07
CA HIS A 5 -8.09 -11.43 -15.58
C HIS A 5 -8.07 -10.10 -16.32
N SER A 6 -9.03 -9.91 -17.24
CA SER A 6 -9.13 -8.69 -18.04
C SER A 6 -9.90 -7.66 -17.24
N PHE A 7 -9.19 -6.84 -16.48
CA PHE A 7 -9.79 -5.69 -15.81
C PHE A 7 -10.22 -4.65 -16.86
N ASN A 8 -11.35 -3.98 -16.63
CA ASN A 8 -11.76 -2.86 -17.47
C ASN A 8 -10.91 -1.64 -17.11
N THR A 9 -9.74 -1.51 -17.74
CA THR A 9 -8.79 -0.43 -17.50
C THR A 9 -7.83 -0.25 -18.68
N ASP A 10 -7.32 0.96 -18.86
CA ASP A 10 -6.24 1.25 -19.81
C ASP A 10 -4.85 1.18 -19.14
N ILE A 11 -4.79 0.86 -17.84
CA ILE A 11 -3.55 0.74 -17.07
C ILE A 11 -2.73 -0.47 -17.52
N THR A 12 -1.44 -0.27 -17.75
CA THR A 12 -0.50 -1.31 -18.20
C THR A 12 0.60 -1.62 -17.20
N ASP A 13 0.76 -0.78 -16.17
CA ASP A 13 1.74 -1.00 -15.10
C ASP A 13 1.35 -2.23 -14.28
N GLY A 14 2.19 -3.27 -14.29
CA GLY A 14 1.88 -4.56 -13.65
C GLY A 14 1.66 -4.44 -12.14
N ASP A 15 2.26 -3.44 -11.54
CA ASP A 15 2.29 -3.21 -10.12
C ASP A 15 1.00 -2.49 -9.67
N GLU A 16 0.49 -1.58 -10.50
CA GLU A 16 -0.87 -1.04 -10.39
C GLU A 16 -1.95 -2.10 -10.70
N LEU A 17 -1.76 -2.95 -11.71
CA LEU A 17 -2.68 -4.05 -12.02
C LEU A 17 -2.85 -5.01 -10.84
N ASN A 18 -1.78 -5.31 -10.11
CA ASN A 18 -1.84 -6.11 -8.89
C ASN A 18 -2.70 -5.46 -7.78
N GLU A 19 -2.83 -4.14 -7.73
CA GLU A 19 -3.75 -3.50 -6.78
C GLU A 19 -5.20 -3.57 -7.25
N ILE A 20 -5.43 -3.54 -8.56
CA ILE A 20 -6.78 -3.70 -9.14
C ILE A 20 -7.31 -5.11 -8.86
N GLU A 21 -6.48 -6.14 -8.98
CA GLU A 21 -6.84 -7.52 -8.63
C GLU A 21 -7.37 -7.63 -7.19
N LYS A 22 -6.77 -6.89 -6.25
CA LYS A 22 -7.17 -6.93 -4.84
C LYS A 22 -8.55 -6.33 -4.57
N ILE A 23 -9.06 -5.50 -5.48
CA ILE A 23 -10.38 -4.87 -5.36
C ILE A 23 -11.40 -5.43 -6.37
N GLU A 24 -11.06 -6.47 -7.14
CA GLU A 24 -11.93 -7.00 -8.20
C GLU A 24 -13.34 -7.33 -7.68
N LYS A 25 -13.43 -7.91 -6.48
CA LYS A 25 -14.70 -8.36 -5.87
C LYS A 25 -15.64 -7.22 -5.46
N ILE A 26 -15.12 -6.01 -5.27
CA ILE A 26 -15.93 -4.86 -4.85
C ILE A 26 -16.29 -3.97 -6.04
N LEU A 27 -15.62 -4.13 -7.19
CA LEU A 27 -15.93 -3.40 -8.41
C LEU A 27 -17.31 -3.80 -8.92
N SER A 28 -18.11 -2.79 -9.27
CA SER A 28 -19.39 -3.03 -9.91
C SER A 28 -19.17 -3.53 -11.34
N SER A 29 -20.12 -4.30 -11.87
CA SER A 29 -20.05 -4.74 -13.27
C SER A 29 -19.84 -3.56 -14.23
N GLY A 30 -18.88 -3.71 -15.13
CA GLY A 30 -18.47 -2.69 -16.10
C GLY A 30 -17.82 -1.42 -15.54
N GLU A 31 -17.56 -1.33 -14.23
CA GLU A 31 -16.82 -0.22 -13.62
C GLU A 31 -15.40 -0.16 -14.21
N LYS A 32 -14.99 1.01 -14.70
CA LYS A 32 -13.68 1.20 -15.36
C LYS A 32 -12.70 1.80 -14.36
N VAL A 33 -11.58 1.14 -14.11
CA VAL A 33 -10.48 1.72 -13.32
C VAL A 33 -9.67 2.66 -14.20
N LEU A 34 -9.53 3.90 -13.75
CA LEU A 34 -8.88 4.97 -14.51
C LEU A 34 -7.46 5.23 -14.03
N LEU A 35 -7.23 5.18 -12.71
CA LEU A 35 -5.95 5.54 -12.10
C LEU A 35 -5.74 4.77 -10.78
N VAL A 36 -4.47 4.45 -10.50
CA VAL A 36 -4.03 3.82 -9.24
C VAL A 36 -2.86 4.61 -8.65
N ALA A 37 -2.89 4.84 -7.35
CA ALA A 37 -1.81 5.49 -6.63
C ALA A 37 -1.43 4.61 -5.43
N ARG A 38 -0.14 4.32 -5.26
CA ARG A 38 0.36 3.38 -4.24
C ARG A 38 1.38 4.04 -3.35
N GLU A 39 1.35 3.67 -2.08
CA GLU A 39 2.41 3.96 -1.14
C GLU A 39 3.73 3.27 -1.56
N SER A 40 4.86 3.92 -1.29
CA SER A 40 6.18 3.38 -1.65
C SER A 40 6.51 2.11 -0.87
N ARG A 41 7.13 1.14 -1.54
CA ARG A 41 7.63 -0.11 -0.91
C ARG A 41 9.09 -0.05 -0.49
N LEU A 42 9.83 0.96 -0.96
CA LEU A 42 11.29 1.05 -0.84
C LEU A 42 11.76 2.20 0.05
N MET A 43 10.89 3.17 0.32
CA MET A 43 11.25 4.38 1.05
C MET A 43 10.87 4.30 2.53
N PRO A 44 11.62 4.98 3.43
CA PRO A 44 11.28 5.06 4.85
C PRO A 44 9.85 5.55 5.07
N GLY A 45 9.14 4.93 6.01
CA GLY A 45 7.72 5.21 6.27
C GLY A 45 6.73 4.53 5.32
N GLY A 46 7.21 3.95 4.21
CA GLY A 46 6.42 3.11 3.31
C GLY A 46 6.27 1.67 3.79
N SER A 47 5.52 0.85 3.03
CA SER A 47 5.27 -0.56 3.38
C SER A 47 5.75 -1.51 2.29
N ALA A 48 6.75 -2.32 2.61
CA ALA A 48 7.33 -3.30 1.69
C ALA A 48 6.37 -4.46 1.36
N PHE A 49 5.42 -4.76 2.26
CA PHE A 49 4.55 -5.93 2.17
C PHE A 49 3.05 -5.58 2.01
N THR A 50 2.60 -4.44 2.54
CA THR A 50 1.19 -4.00 2.52
C THR A 50 1.07 -2.50 2.25
N PRO A 51 1.37 -2.02 1.04
CA PRO A 51 1.23 -0.61 0.70
C PRO A 51 -0.25 -0.20 0.69
N ASN A 52 -0.55 0.96 1.26
CA ASN A 52 -1.83 1.63 1.07
C ASN A 52 -2.00 2.01 -0.41
N SER A 53 -3.25 2.03 -0.89
CA SER A 53 -3.55 2.47 -2.25
C SER A 53 -4.82 3.31 -2.34
N VAL A 54 -4.79 4.27 -3.26
CA VAL A 54 -5.95 5.09 -3.65
C VAL A 54 -6.22 4.84 -5.13
N ILE A 55 -7.45 4.49 -5.45
CA ILE A 55 -7.85 4.00 -6.78
C ILE A 55 -9.05 4.83 -7.24
N ALA A 56 -8.99 5.39 -8.45
CA ALA A 56 -10.13 6.06 -9.07
C ALA A 56 -10.76 5.23 -10.18
N THR A 57 -12.08 5.20 -10.16
CA THR A 57 -12.90 4.63 -11.22
C THR A 57 -13.73 5.71 -11.90
N ASP A 58 -14.48 5.33 -12.93
CA ASP A 58 -15.49 6.19 -13.56
C ASP A 58 -16.70 6.49 -12.66
N ARG A 59 -16.75 5.95 -11.43
CA ARG A 59 -17.88 6.07 -10.50
C ARG A 59 -17.51 6.62 -9.11
N ARG A 60 -16.31 6.30 -8.61
CA ARG A 60 -15.92 6.55 -7.20
C ARG A 60 -14.41 6.53 -7.00
N VAL A 61 -13.98 6.98 -5.83
CA VAL A 61 -12.61 6.76 -5.32
C VAL A 61 -12.65 5.73 -4.21
N ILE A 62 -11.72 4.78 -4.27
CA ILE A 62 -11.54 3.69 -3.32
C ILE A 62 -10.22 3.92 -2.60
N ILE A 63 -10.27 4.02 -1.27
CA ILE A 63 -9.12 4.09 -0.38
C ILE A 63 -8.97 2.73 0.27
N ARG A 64 -7.87 2.06 0.01
CA ARG A 64 -7.56 0.73 0.51
C ARG A 64 -6.49 0.81 1.58
N ASP A 65 -6.85 0.43 2.79
CA ASP A 65 -5.92 0.23 3.90
C ASP A 65 -5.78 -1.27 4.22
N PRO A 66 -4.67 -1.91 3.81
CA PRO A 66 -4.42 -3.32 4.09
C PRO A 66 -3.97 -3.51 5.55
N TYR A 67 -4.90 -3.40 6.50
CA TYR A 67 -4.57 -3.45 7.93
C TYR A 67 -4.05 -4.81 8.44
N MET A 68 -4.07 -5.92 7.69
CA MET A 68 -3.57 -7.21 8.19
C MET A 68 -2.95 -8.13 7.12
N LEU A 69 -1.70 -8.56 7.37
CA LEU A 69 -1.07 -9.72 6.72
C LEU A 69 -1.50 -11.02 7.41
N GLY A 70 -1.87 -12.05 6.65
CA GLY A 70 -2.17 -13.41 7.14
C GLY A 70 -3.64 -13.82 7.03
N LEU A 71 -4.10 -14.71 7.92
CA LEU A 71 -5.42 -15.38 7.93
C LEU A 71 -6.65 -14.44 7.97
N LYS A 72 -6.44 -13.13 8.04
CA LYS A 72 -7.47 -12.07 8.06
C LYS A 72 -7.32 -11.06 6.92
N ALA A 73 -6.54 -11.38 5.87
CA ALA A 73 -6.36 -10.53 4.69
C ALA A 73 -7.68 -10.16 4.00
N ASP A 74 -8.75 -10.92 4.23
CA ASP A 74 -10.11 -10.64 3.74
C ASP A 74 -10.80 -9.48 4.50
N LEU A 75 -10.24 -8.99 5.61
CA LEU A 75 -10.72 -7.83 6.37
C LEU A 75 -9.96 -6.57 5.94
N ILE A 76 -10.07 -6.21 4.66
CA ILE A 76 -9.57 -4.92 4.16
C ILE A 76 -10.54 -3.85 4.65
N GLN A 77 -10.03 -2.82 5.34
CA GLN A 77 -10.85 -1.64 5.63
C GLN A 77 -10.77 -0.72 4.43
N GLU A 78 -11.93 -0.47 3.83
CA GLU A 78 -12.04 0.33 2.61
C GLU A 78 -12.89 1.57 2.87
N GLY A 79 -12.40 2.71 2.41
CA GLY A 79 -13.16 3.95 2.32
C GLY A 79 -13.60 4.17 0.88
N VAL A 80 -14.89 4.40 0.66
CA VAL A 80 -15.43 4.71 -0.67
C VAL A 80 -16.01 6.12 -0.66
N ILE A 81 -15.60 6.92 -1.64
CA ILE A 81 -16.20 8.23 -1.92
C ILE A 81 -17.04 8.09 -3.20
N GLU A 82 -18.35 8.02 -3.03
CA GLU A 82 -19.30 7.87 -4.15
C GLU A 82 -19.61 9.21 -4.85
N ALA A 83 -20.09 9.13 -6.09
CA ALA A 83 -20.55 10.26 -6.90
C ALA A 83 -19.47 11.34 -7.14
N LEU A 84 -18.23 10.91 -7.39
CA LEU A 84 -17.13 11.80 -7.71
C LEU A 84 -17.00 11.95 -9.25
N PRO A 85 -17.09 13.18 -9.80
CA PRO A 85 -16.82 13.42 -11.21
C PRO A 85 -15.42 12.94 -11.61
N LYS A 86 -15.29 12.35 -12.80
CA LYS A 86 -14.05 11.75 -13.29
C LYS A 86 -12.86 12.71 -13.24
N ASP A 87 -13.04 13.93 -13.73
CA ASP A 87 -12.02 14.98 -13.73
C ASP A 87 -11.54 15.31 -12.31
N LYS A 88 -12.44 15.29 -11.33
CA LYS A 88 -12.11 15.51 -9.91
C LYS A 88 -11.43 14.33 -9.26
N ALA A 89 -11.78 13.12 -9.66
CA ALA A 89 -11.06 11.93 -9.25
C ALA A 89 -9.61 11.96 -9.75
N GLU A 90 -9.40 12.32 -11.02
CA GLU A 90 -8.07 12.45 -11.63
C GLU A 90 -7.23 13.53 -10.92
N GLU A 91 -7.80 14.71 -10.69
CA GLU A 91 -7.15 15.81 -9.97
C GLU A 91 -6.73 15.39 -8.55
N LEU A 92 -7.64 14.74 -7.80
CA LEU A 92 -7.35 14.25 -6.45
C LEU A 92 -6.24 13.21 -6.44
N LEU A 93 -6.27 12.24 -7.36
CA LEU A 93 -5.22 11.24 -7.44
C LEU A 93 -3.89 11.83 -7.88
N GLU A 94 -3.86 12.83 -8.75
CA GLU A 94 -2.61 13.50 -9.12
C GLU A 94 -2.01 14.22 -7.91
N ILE A 95 -2.83 14.93 -7.14
CA ILE A 95 -2.41 15.57 -5.89
C ILE A 95 -1.86 14.52 -4.93
N ILE A 96 -2.58 13.42 -4.73
CA ILE A 96 -2.19 12.32 -3.83
C ILE A 96 -0.90 11.65 -4.33
N ARG A 97 -0.78 11.32 -5.62
CA ARG A 97 0.45 10.77 -6.22
C ARG A 97 1.64 11.70 -6.02
N ARG A 98 1.47 12.99 -6.30
CA ARG A 98 2.53 13.99 -6.12
C ARG A 98 2.92 14.11 -4.65
N ARG A 99 1.95 14.12 -3.73
CA ARG A 99 2.22 14.16 -2.29
C ARG A 99 2.88 12.88 -1.83
N MET A 100 2.36 11.69 -2.14
CA MET A 100 3.00 10.41 -1.82
C MET A 100 4.42 10.31 -2.37
N LYS A 101 4.68 10.87 -3.55
CA LYS A 101 6.03 11.00 -4.12
C LYS A 101 6.89 12.06 -3.40
N ALA A 102 6.31 13.16 -2.93
CA ALA A 102 7.02 14.27 -2.29
C ALA A 102 7.23 14.10 -0.78
N THR A 103 6.37 13.39 -0.04
CA THR A 103 6.64 12.95 1.34
C THR A 103 7.80 11.94 1.39
N SER A 104 8.27 11.46 0.23
CA SER A 104 9.53 10.71 0.05
C SER A 104 10.78 11.61 -0.04
N THR A 105 10.62 12.94 0.04
CA THR A 105 11.70 13.95 0.09
C THR A 105 11.30 15.02 1.12
N GLY A 106 11.67 14.82 2.39
CA GLY A 106 11.16 15.60 3.53
C GLY A 106 11.94 16.88 3.89
N GLU A 107 11.50 17.52 4.98
CA GLU A 107 12.22 18.49 5.84
C GLU A 107 11.61 18.37 7.26
N ALA A 108 12.29 18.31 8.42
CA ALA A 108 13.69 18.31 8.90
C ALA A 108 13.67 17.57 10.28
N THR A 109 14.67 16.87 10.83
CA THR A 109 16.07 17.26 11.16
C THR A 109 16.96 16.03 11.42
N SER A 110 18.21 16.12 10.96
CA SER A 110 19.44 15.38 11.30
C SER A 110 19.46 14.45 12.54
N SER A 111 19.19 13.16 12.35
CA SER A 111 19.64 12.01 13.19
C SER A 111 19.27 10.63 12.59
N ILE A 112 19.26 10.53 11.25
CA ILE A 112 18.32 9.68 10.50
C ILE A 112 18.61 8.16 10.49
N ASP A 113 19.85 7.68 10.58
CA ASP A 113 20.06 6.23 10.40
C ASP A 113 19.66 5.38 11.62
N THR A 114 19.67 5.96 12.82
CA THR A 114 19.38 5.21 14.06
C THR A 114 17.88 5.19 14.42
N ILE A 115 17.10 6.17 13.97
CA ILE A 115 15.66 6.26 14.28
C ILE A 115 14.87 5.28 13.41
N SER A 116 15.24 5.11 12.13
CA SER A 116 14.55 4.17 11.22
C SER A 116 14.63 2.71 11.68
N ILE A 117 15.80 2.29 12.20
CA ILE A 117 16.03 0.90 12.60
C ILE A 117 15.31 0.58 13.92
N ALA A 118 15.21 1.54 14.83
CA ALA A 118 14.46 1.37 16.08
C ALA A 118 12.97 1.15 15.81
N ASP A 119 12.37 1.94 14.92
CA ASP A 119 10.95 1.82 14.54
C ASP A 119 10.66 0.48 13.85
N GLU A 120 11.58 -0.01 13.01
CA GLU A 120 11.46 -1.32 12.37
C GLU A 120 11.57 -2.48 13.37
N ILE A 121 12.47 -2.38 14.35
CA ILE A 121 12.57 -3.36 15.45
C ILE A 121 11.30 -3.35 16.31
N GLU A 122 10.68 -2.19 16.54
CA GLU A 122 9.41 -2.10 17.25
C GLU A 122 8.27 -2.80 16.49
N LYS A 123 8.19 -2.62 15.16
CA LYS A 123 7.23 -3.33 14.32
C LYS A 123 7.45 -4.85 14.38
N LEU A 124 8.69 -5.32 14.28
CA LEU A 124 9.02 -6.74 14.42
C LEU A 124 8.62 -7.28 15.81
N SER A 125 8.80 -6.49 16.87
CA SER A 125 8.42 -6.86 18.24
C SER A 125 6.90 -7.03 18.37
N LYS A 126 6.11 -6.14 17.76
CA LYS A 126 4.64 -6.25 17.70
C LYS A 126 4.19 -7.50 16.96
N LEU A 127 4.85 -7.85 15.84
CA LEU A 127 4.55 -9.07 15.08
C LEU A 127 4.85 -10.36 15.87
N LYS A 128 5.95 -10.37 16.63
CA LYS A 128 6.28 -11.47 17.56
C LYS A 128 5.24 -11.59 18.68
N GLN A 129 4.89 -10.47 19.34
CA GLN A 129 3.90 -10.46 20.43
C GLN A 129 2.53 -10.95 19.98
N ASN A 130 2.16 -10.64 18.74
CA ASN A 130 0.91 -11.09 18.13
C ASN A 130 0.96 -12.54 17.60
N GLY A 131 2.08 -13.25 17.79
CA GLY A 131 2.25 -14.64 17.39
C GLY A 131 2.37 -14.86 15.87
N ILE A 132 2.59 -13.79 15.10
CA ILE A 132 2.76 -13.85 13.63
C ILE A 132 4.17 -14.32 13.28
N LEU A 133 5.16 -13.92 14.08
CA LEU A 133 6.55 -14.37 13.97
C LEU A 133 6.90 -15.28 15.14
N SER A 134 7.61 -16.37 14.85
CA SER A 134 8.32 -17.12 15.88
C SER A 134 9.50 -16.32 16.45
N GLU A 135 9.97 -16.70 17.64
CA GLU A 135 11.16 -16.08 18.25
C GLU A 135 12.37 -16.13 17.30
N ALA A 136 12.58 -17.27 16.63
CA ALA A 136 13.72 -17.48 15.75
C ALA A 136 13.67 -16.55 14.52
N GLU A 137 12.49 -16.37 13.93
CA GLU A 137 12.30 -15.46 12.79
C GLU A 137 12.50 -14.00 13.20
N PHE A 138 11.97 -13.61 14.37
CA PHE A 138 12.19 -12.28 14.94
C PHE A 138 13.68 -11.99 15.13
N GLN A 139 14.44 -12.90 15.75
CA GLN A 139 15.88 -12.69 15.99
C GLN A 139 16.67 -12.61 14.69
N LYS A 140 16.36 -13.45 13.70
CA LYS A 140 17.02 -13.42 12.39
C LYS A 140 16.79 -12.09 11.68
N MET A 141 15.55 -11.61 11.63
CA MET A 141 15.20 -10.34 10.98
C MET A 141 15.79 -9.13 11.73
N LYS A 142 15.74 -9.14 13.06
CA LYS A 142 16.37 -8.11 13.90
C LYS A 142 17.88 -8.01 13.64
N GLN A 143 18.57 -9.14 13.55
CA GLN A 143 20.00 -9.18 13.28
C GLN A 143 20.34 -8.58 11.92
N GLN A 144 19.55 -8.90 10.88
CA GLN A 144 19.72 -8.33 9.54
C GLN A 144 19.48 -6.80 9.49
N LEU A 145 18.65 -6.26 10.38
CA LEU A 145 18.45 -4.82 10.49
C LEU A 145 19.62 -4.14 11.22
N LEU A 146 20.14 -4.77 12.27
CA LEU A 146 21.29 -4.25 13.00
C LEU A 146 22.58 -4.28 12.17
N GLU A 147 22.71 -5.22 11.23
CA GLU A 147 23.84 -5.28 10.28
C GLU A 147 23.80 -4.16 9.22
N LYS A 148 22.68 -3.44 9.10
CA LYS A 148 22.53 -2.27 8.22
C LYS A 148 22.81 -0.94 8.94
N MET A 149 23.08 -0.96 10.24
CA MET A 149 23.65 0.18 10.99
C MET A 149 25.12 0.35 10.63
#